data_AF-B4JXF7-F1
#
_entry.id   AF-B4JXF7-F1
#
_cell.length_a   1.000
_cell.length_b   1.000
_cell.length_c   1.000
_cell.angle_alpha   90.00
_cell.angle_beta   90.00
_cell.angle_gamma   90.00
#
_symmetry.space_group_name_H-M   'P 1'
#
loop_
_entity.id
_entity.type
_entity.pdbx_description
1 polymer ?
#
loop_
_entity_poly.entity_id
_entity_poly.type
_entity_poly.pdbx_seq_one_letter_code
_entity_poly.pdbx_strand_id
1 'polypeptide(L)'
;MALQGWRFFGVSATIIIYIGGVLFLSMNNIPGSHPKRTRIERFAEFSSFHSPRFPMPSRKMTIRWCRDLKYLNRDLPNYTDYKAGDYYTALPSDISASLQLQGIQDIQGISASPLLTALASFPGSGNTWLRYLLQQATGILTGSIYKDYGLLKTGFPAENVCNSSVLLVKTHEWGPKAWAPFSKAILLVRDPEKAIIAEFNRQSGGHIGFASPDRYRRTKGKYWQQFVSNKLKGWETMNLSWARNFTGSIKVVFYDDLVHNTERELRQILDFLDYPINEALLRCAIMRKEGIFRRKKRLLSFDPYTDAMRAELGTRRRIVYSLLGRQD
;
A
#
# COMPACT_ATOMS: atom_id res chain seq x y z
N MET A 1 -23.79 46.97 -53.45
CA MET A 1 -22.67 46.01 -53.30
C MET A 1 -21.62 46.55 -52.32
N ALA A 2 -21.92 46.62 -51.01
CA ALA A 2 -20.96 47.21 -50.04
C ALA A 2 -21.03 46.63 -48.61
N LEU A 3 -21.58 45.43 -48.41
CA LEU A 3 -21.71 44.83 -47.06
C LEU A 3 -21.11 43.43 -46.92
N GLN A 4 -20.47 42.89 -47.96
CA GLN A 4 -19.85 41.55 -47.92
C GLN A 4 -18.34 41.59 -47.63
N GLY A 5 -17.69 42.75 -47.74
CA GLY A 5 -16.25 42.91 -47.50
C GLY A 5 -15.85 42.93 -46.02
N TRP A 6 -16.66 43.53 -45.14
CA TRP A 6 -16.28 43.71 -43.73
C TRP A 6 -16.27 42.43 -42.88
N ARG A 7 -17.05 41.41 -43.26
CA ARG A 7 -17.07 40.13 -42.52
C ARG A 7 -15.84 39.27 -42.80
N PHE A 8 -15.23 39.38 -43.98
CA PHE A 8 -13.99 38.67 -44.31
C PHE A 8 -12.77 39.32 -43.66
N PHE A 9 -12.70 40.65 -43.61
CA PHE A 9 -11.58 41.34 -42.96
C PHE A 9 -11.53 41.09 -41.45
N GLY A 10 -12.68 41.04 -40.77
CA GLY A 10 -12.73 40.75 -39.32
C GLY A 10 -12.24 39.33 -38.98
N VAL A 11 -12.64 38.33 -39.77
CA VAL A 11 -12.21 36.93 -39.55
C VAL A 11 -10.72 36.75 -39.85
N SER A 12 -10.23 37.35 -40.94
CA SER A 12 -8.81 37.33 -41.28
C SER A 12 -7.94 38.00 -40.21
N ALA A 13 -8.38 39.13 -39.64
CA ALA A 13 -7.66 39.79 -38.56
C ALA A 13 -7.60 38.92 -37.29
N THR A 14 -8.69 38.24 -36.92
CA THR A 14 -8.69 37.32 -35.76
C THR A 14 -7.79 36.11 -35.95
N ILE A 15 -7.71 35.55 -37.16
CA ILE A 15 -6.83 34.42 -37.47
C ILE A 15 -5.36 34.85 -37.41
N ILE A 16 -5.02 36.04 -37.92
CA ILE A 16 -3.65 36.57 -37.87
C ILE A 16 -3.21 36.83 -36.43
N ILE A 17 -4.08 37.39 -35.58
CA ILE A 17 -3.80 37.61 -34.16
C ILE A 17 -3.61 36.29 -33.43
N TYR A 18 -4.44 35.28 -33.72
CA TYR A 18 -4.34 33.96 -33.10
C TYR A 18 -3.04 33.24 -33.49
N ILE A 19 -2.69 33.23 -34.78
CA ILE A 19 -1.44 32.60 -35.27
C ILE A 19 -0.21 33.35 -34.73
N GLY A 20 -0.25 34.69 -34.69
CA GLY A 20 0.79 35.52 -34.09
C GLY A 20 0.99 35.21 -32.60
N GLY A 21 -0.09 35.04 -31.84
CA GLY A 21 -0.04 34.67 -30.43
C GLY A 21 0.56 33.28 -30.18
N VAL A 22 0.21 32.29 -31.01
CA VAL A 22 0.78 30.92 -30.92
C VAL A 22 2.25 30.91 -31.26
N LEU A 23 2.68 31.65 -32.30
CA LEU A 23 4.09 31.76 -32.67
C LEU A 23 4.91 32.52 -31.61
N PHE A 24 4.35 33.58 -31.02
CA PHE A 24 4.99 34.32 -29.93
C PHE A 24 5.19 33.45 -28.68
N LEU A 25 4.21 32.60 -28.34
CA LEU A 25 4.34 31.62 -27.24
C LEU A 25 5.34 30.50 -27.57
N SER A 26 5.51 30.16 -28.85
CA SER A 26 6.48 29.17 -29.31
C SER A 26 7.92 29.71 -29.36
N MET A 27 8.11 31.00 -29.65
CA MET A 27 9.44 31.63 -29.76
C MET A 27 10.04 32.03 -28.41
N ASN A 28 9.20 32.29 -27.40
CA ASN A 28 9.67 32.60 -26.04
C ASN A 28 9.93 31.36 -25.16
N ASN A 29 9.80 30.16 -25.73
CA ASN A 29 10.10 28.91 -25.04
C ASN A 29 11.56 28.50 -25.34
N ILE A 30 12.51 29.21 -24.73
CA ILE A 30 13.94 28.89 -24.81
C ILE A 30 14.16 27.51 -24.14
N PRO A 31 14.76 26.52 -24.83
CA PRO A 31 15.11 25.25 -24.18
C PRO A 31 16.30 25.49 -23.25
N GLY A 32 16.01 25.66 -21.96
CA GLY A 32 17.01 25.61 -20.91
C GLY A 32 17.65 24.22 -20.85
N SER A 33 18.97 24.17 -20.99
CA SER A 33 19.80 22.99 -20.84
C SER A 33 19.66 22.40 -19.42
N HIS A 34 19.15 21.18 -19.29
CA HIS A 34 19.22 20.39 -18.06
C HIS A 34 20.05 19.12 -18.27
N PRO A 35 20.95 18.77 -17.32
CA PRO A 35 21.81 17.59 -17.42
C PRO A 35 20.99 16.30 -17.30
N LYS A 36 21.45 15.24 -17.98
CA LYS A 36 20.84 13.91 -18.03
C LYS A 36 20.63 13.36 -16.61
N ARG A 37 19.38 13.32 -16.15
CA ARG A 37 18.97 12.69 -14.88
C ARG A 37 18.28 11.36 -15.15
N THR A 38 18.83 10.30 -14.60
CA THR A 38 18.30 8.93 -14.54
C THR A 38 16.87 8.92 -14.02
N ARG A 39 15.96 8.31 -14.80
CA ARG A 39 14.52 8.25 -14.52
C ARG A 39 14.21 7.25 -13.40
N ILE A 40 14.01 7.76 -12.19
CA ILE A 40 13.25 7.08 -11.13
C ILE A 40 11.82 7.62 -11.23
N GLU A 41 10.87 6.78 -11.64
CA GLU A 41 9.46 7.16 -11.71
C GLU A 41 8.86 7.30 -10.31
N ARG A 42 8.89 8.53 -9.77
CA ARG A 42 8.05 8.93 -8.64
C ARG A 42 6.64 9.21 -9.19
N PHE A 43 5.70 8.31 -8.98
CA PHE A 43 4.28 8.56 -9.25
C PHE A 43 3.77 9.66 -8.30
N ALA A 44 3.49 10.84 -8.85
CA ALA A 44 2.81 11.91 -8.15
C ALA A 44 1.36 11.51 -7.84
N GLU A 45 0.98 11.63 -6.58
CA GLU A 45 -0.40 11.64 -6.09
C GLU A 45 -1.21 12.69 -6.85
N PHE A 46 -2.20 12.25 -7.64
CA PHE A 46 -3.23 13.15 -8.16
C PHE A 46 -4.36 13.27 -7.14
N SER A 47 -4.62 14.52 -6.75
CA SER A 47 -5.77 14.94 -5.95
C SER A 47 -7.08 14.43 -6.57
N SER A 48 -7.89 13.80 -5.73
CA SER A 48 -9.18 13.22 -6.12
C SER A 48 -10.19 14.34 -6.37
N PHE A 49 -10.62 14.49 -7.62
CA PHE A 49 -11.70 15.39 -8.01
C PHE A 49 -13.00 14.99 -7.29
N HIS A 50 -13.50 15.85 -6.40
CA HIS A 50 -14.78 15.67 -5.72
C HIS A 50 -15.93 15.84 -6.71
N SER A 51 -16.86 14.87 -6.77
CA SER A 51 -18.19 15.08 -7.36
C SER A 51 -19.11 15.68 -6.28
N PRO A 52 -19.87 16.75 -6.56
CA PRO A 52 -20.71 17.38 -5.56
C PRO A 52 -22.09 16.73 -5.53
N ARG A 53 -22.42 15.95 -4.49
CA ARG A 53 -23.81 15.69 -4.07
C ARG A 53 -23.89 15.59 -2.55
N PHE A 54 -24.53 16.61 -1.96
CA PHE A 54 -25.10 16.73 -0.61
C PHE A 54 -24.27 16.24 0.60
N PRO A 55 -23.89 17.12 1.54
CA PRO A 55 -23.21 16.70 2.76
C PRO A 55 -24.23 16.08 3.72
N MET A 56 -24.32 14.74 3.72
CA MET A 56 -24.88 14.02 4.86
C MET A 56 -23.97 14.26 6.08
N PRO A 57 -24.50 14.45 7.30
CA PRO A 57 -23.69 14.68 8.48
C PRO A 57 -22.75 13.49 8.66
N SER A 58 -21.45 13.75 8.57
CA SER A 58 -20.42 12.72 8.61
C SER A 58 -20.31 12.17 10.02
N ARG A 59 -21.08 11.11 10.31
CA ARG A 59 -20.86 10.28 11.48
C ARG A 59 -19.46 9.69 11.32
N LYS A 60 -18.45 10.29 11.97
CA LYS A 60 -17.06 9.81 11.97
C LYS A 60 -17.12 8.33 12.32
N MET A 61 -16.81 7.46 11.36
CA MET A 61 -16.72 6.03 11.60
C MET A 61 -15.48 5.78 12.45
N THR A 62 -15.64 5.82 13.77
CA THR A 62 -14.56 5.56 14.73
C THR A 62 -14.52 4.08 15.03
N ILE A 63 -13.35 3.47 14.86
CA ILE A 63 -13.14 2.08 15.23
C ILE A 63 -13.35 1.91 16.74
N ARG A 64 -14.12 0.90 17.12
CA ARG A 64 -14.24 0.48 18.52
C ARG A 64 -13.21 -0.60 18.83
N TRP A 65 -12.09 -0.20 19.41
CA TRP A 65 -11.04 -1.13 19.82
C TRP A 65 -11.48 -2.01 21.01
N CYS A 66 -10.90 -3.20 21.11
CA CYS A 66 -11.09 -4.13 22.24
C CYS A 66 -10.31 -3.68 23.48
N ARG A 67 -9.25 -2.92 23.27
CA ARG A 67 -8.39 -2.30 24.28
C ARG A 67 -7.73 -1.06 23.65
N ASP A 68 -7.33 -0.11 24.50
CA ASP A 68 -6.52 1.02 24.05
C ASP A 68 -5.21 0.55 23.42
N LEU A 69 -4.88 1.14 22.26
CA LEU A 69 -3.69 0.78 21.53
C LEU A 69 -2.46 1.43 22.13
N LYS A 70 -1.38 0.66 22.23
CA LYS A 70 -0.08 1.13 22.71
C LYS A 70 1.07 0.61 21.85
N TYR A 71 2.23 1.23 21.95
CA TYR A 71 3.48 0.66 21.47
C TYR A 71 3.92 -0.51 22.37
N LEU A 72 4.76 -1.41 21.83
CA LEU A 72 5.35 -2.54 22.56
C LEU A 72 6.19 -2.04 23.74
N ASN A 73 7.05 -1.06 23.49
CA ASN A 73 7.84 -0.38 24.51
C ASN A 73 7.19 0.98 24.78
N ARG A 74 6.85 1.26 26.04
CA ARG A 74 6.20 2.51 26.46
C ARG A 74 7.12 3.73 26.38
N ASP A 75 8.44 3.51 26.29
CA ASP A 75 9.47 4.54 26.40
C ASP A 75 10.08 4.86 25.02
N LEU A 76 9.35 5.55 24.14
CA LEU A 76 9.93 6.14 22.92
C LEU A 76 9.53 7.61 22.77
N PRO A 77 10.44 8.45 22.22
CA PRO A 77 10.45 9.88 22.44
C PRO A 77 9.41 10.63 21.60
N ASN A 78 9.13 11.85 22.07
CA ASN A 78 8.13 12.78 21.57
C ASN A 78 8.34 13.12 20.08
N TYR A 79 7.23 13.16 19.33
CA TYR A 79 7.14 13.04 17.87
C TYR A 79 7.53 14.31 17.07
N THR A 80 8.48 15.11 17.53
CA THR A 80 8.71 16.46 16.96
C THR A 80 9.94 16.64 16.06
N ASP A 81 10.77 15.62 15.78
CA ASP A 81 12.07 15.88 15.13
C ASP A 81 12.43 15.08 13.86
N TYR A 82 11.47 14.42 13.20
CA TYR A 82 11.77 13.77 11.90
C TYR A 82 11.45 14.71 10.73
N LYS A 83 12.51 15.31 10.15
CA LYS A 83 12.41 16.05 8.88
C LYS A 83 12.05 15.12 7.73
N ALA A 84 11.20 15.60 6.84
CA ALA A 84 10.78 14.87 5.64
C ALA A 84 11.95 14.72 4.66
N GLY A 85 12.73 13.64 4.80
CA GLY A 85 13.90 13.37 3.97
C GLY A 85 14.59 12.03 4.23
N ASP A 86 14.52 11.52 5.47
CA ASP A 86 15.29 10.34 5.91
C ASP A 86 14.60 9.00 5.59
N TYR A 87 14.09 8.86 4.38
CA TYR A 87 13.25 7.72 3.99
C TYR A 87 13.99 6.37 3.86
N TYR A 88 15.29 6.29 4.16
CA TYR A 88 16.08 5.03 4.05
C TYR A 88 17.24 4.86 5.04
N THR A 89 17.35 5.68 6.08
CA THR A 89 18.49 5.61 7.01
C THR A 89 18.00 5.40 8.44
N ALA A 90 17.56 4.19 8.70
CA ALA A 90 17.87 3.53 9.95
C ALA A 90 18.39 2.13 9.59
N LEU A 91 19.48 2.11 8.80
CA LEU A 91 20.36 0.96 8.82
C LEU A 91 21.07 0.92 10.18
N PRO A 92 21.40 -0.25 10.74
CA PRO A 92 22.19 -0.38 11.96
C PRO A 92 23.62 0.22 11.90
N SER A 93 24.03 0.81 10.77
CA SER A 93 25.37 1.36 10.56
C SER A 93 25.66 2.64 11.36
N ASP A 94 24.62 3.37 11.77
CA ASP A 94 24.82 4.68 12.42
C ASP A 94 25.04 4.58 13.93
N ILE A 95 24.78 3.40 14.53
CA ILE A 95 25.13 3.13 15.94
C ILE A 95 26.66 2.90 16.09
N SER A 96 27.30 2.35 15.06
CA SER A 96 28.75 2.12 15.04
C SER A 96 29.57 3.43 14.94
N ALA A 97 29.03 4.48 14.31
CA ALA A 97 29.76 5.73 14.12
C ALA A 97 29.81 6.62 15.38
N SER A 98 28.83 6.50 16.29
CA SER A 98 28.81 7.27 17.55
C SER A 98 29.61 6.62 18.69
N LEU A 99 30.02 5.36 18.56
CA LEU A 99 30.78 4.62 19.57
C LEU A 99 32.32 4.74 19.41
N GLN A 100 32.80 5.40 18.35
CA GLN A 100 34.23 5.57 18.11
C GLN A 100 34.88 6.77 18.82
N LEU A 101 34.13 7.56 19.60
CA LEU A 101 34.66 8.73 20.32
C LEU A 101 34.84 8.52 21.84
N GLN A 102 34.54 7.33 22.37
CA GLN A 102 34.89 6.98 23.75
C GLN A 102 35.53 5.60 23.77
N GLY A 103 36.83 5.58 24.03
CA GLY A 103 37.62 4.36 24.16
C GLY A 103 37.16 3.53 25.36
N ILE A 104 36.22 2.61 25.12
CA ILE A 104 35.84 1.55 26.06
C ILE A 104 36.14 0.23 25.35
N GLN A 105 37.29 -0.35 25.69
CA GLN A 105 37.58 -1.75 25.45
C GLN A 105 36.73 -2.57 26.45
N ASP A 106 36.20 -3.71 25.99
CA ASP A 106 35.36 -4.69 26.71
C ASP A 106 33.84 -4.42 26.78
N ILE A 107 33.12 -4.82 25.71
CA ILE A 107 31.81 -5.47 25.84
C ILE A 107 31.71 -6.61 24.80
N GLN A 108 32.18 -7.81 25.16
CA GLN A 108 31.62 -9.03 24.56
C GLN A 108 30.17 -9.15 25.05
N GLY A 109 29.21 -8.81 24.18
CA GLY A 109 27.78 -8.93 24.51
C GLY A 109 26.84 -7.88 23.92
N ILE A 110 27.13 -7.28 22.77
CA ILE A 110 26.12 -6.46 22.07
C ILE A 110 25.11 -7.41 21.43
N SER A 111 24.09 -7.75 22.22
CA SER A 111 22.84 -8.35 21.78
C SER A 111 22.38 -7.71 20.46
N ALA A 112 22.29 -8.50 19.39
CA ALA A 112 21.68 -8.08 18.14
C ALA A 112 20.33 -7.41 18.42
N SER A 113 20.15 -6.19 17.95
CA SER A 113 18.87 -5.46 18.06
C SER A 113 17.74 -6.34 17.49
N PRO A 114 16.53 -6.32 18.06
CA PRO A 114 15.43 -7.11 17.53
C PRO A 114 15.12 -6.65 16.10
N LEU A 115 15.53 -7.47 15.15
CA LEU A 115 15.20 -7.32 13.73
C LEU A 115 13.68 -7.33 13.56
N LEU A 116 13.15 -6.47 12.70
CA LEU A 116 11.72 -6.18 12.63
C LEU A 116 10.92 -7.36 12.05
N THR A 117 9.61 -7.35 12.29
CA THR A 117 8.69 -8.23 11.55
C THR A 117 7.97 -7.47 10.44
N ALA A 118 8.03 -7.97 9.20
CA ALA A 118 7.28 -7.44 8.07
C ALA A 118 5.86 -8.00 8.03
N LEU A 119 4.89 -7.17 7.67
CA LEU A 119 3.67 -7.61 6.98
C LEU A 119 3.84 -7.30 5.50
N ALA A 120 4.30 -8.29 4.74
CA ALA A 120 4.50 -8.18 3.31
C ALA A 120 3.24 -8.69 2.59
N SER A 121 2.67 -7.89 1.69
CA SER A 121 1.70 -8.42 0.72
C SER A 121 1.52 -7.53 -0.49
N PHE A 122 0.94 -8.11 -1.54
CA PHE A 122 0.51 -7.33 -2.70
C PHE A 122 -0.64 -6.38 -2.31
N PRO A 123 -0.72 -5.15 -2.87
CA PRO A 123 -1.84 -4.26 -2.65
C PRO A 123 -3.20 -4.93 -2.94
N GLY A 124 -4.20 -4.71 -2.09
CA GLY A 124 -5.50 -5.39 -2.24
C GLY A 124 -5.59 -6.79 -1.62
N SER A 125 -4.50 -7.32 -1.03
CA SER A 125 -4.51 -8.64 -0.34
C SER A 125 -5.10 -8.65 1.07
N GLY A 126 -5.56 -7.51 1.61
CA GLY A 126 -6.21 -7.44 2.93
C GLY A 126 -5.35 -6.89 4.08
N ASN A 127 -4.24 -6.22 3.77
CA ASN A 127 -3.31 -5.58 4.73
C ASN A 127 -3.99 -4.88 5.91
N THR A 128 -4.84 -3.89 5.61
CA THR A 128 -5.50 -3.06 6.62
C THR A 128 -6.37 -3.90 7.54
N TRP A 129 -7.00 -4.95 7.00
CA TRP A 129 -7.83 -5.85 7.77
C TRP A 129 -7.00 -6.74 8.72
N LEU A 130 -5.90 -7.33 8.23
CA LEU A 130 -5.02 -8.12 9.11
C LEU A 130 -4.38 -7.26 10.20
N ARG A 131 -3.91 -6.04 9.86
CA ARG A 131 -3.41 -5.08 10.86
C ARG A 131 -4.46 -4.74 11.91
N TYR A 132 -5.70 -4.50 11.47
CA TYR A 132 -6.84 -4.27 12.36
C TYR A 132 -7.08 -5.45 13.31
N LEU A 133 -7.10 -6.68 12.79
CA LEU A 133 -7.32 -7.89 13.60
C LEU A 133 -6.20 -8.08 14.63
N LEU A 134 -4.94 -7.88 14.25
CA LEU A 134 -3.81 -7.97 15.17
C LEU A 134 -3.87 -6.90 16.25
N GLN A 135 -4.18 -5.64 15.89
CA GLN A 135 -4.42 -4.57 16.85
C GLN A 135 -5.57 -4.89 17.82
N GLN A 136 -6.66 -5.51 17.35
CA GLN A 136 -7.76 -5.95 18.21
C GLN A 136 -7.35 -7.08 19.17
N ALA A 137 -6.59 -8.05 18.67
CA ALA A 137 -6.20 -9.23 19.43
C ALA A 137 -5.10 -8.94 20.48
N THR A 138 -4.27 -7.93 20.25
CA THR A 138 -3.08 -7.64 21.08
C THR A 138 -3.18 -6.33 21.86
N GLY A 139 -3.93 -5.34 21.34
CA GLY A 139 -3.84 -3.95 21.81
C GLY A 139 -2.53 -3.26 21.43
N ILE A 140 -1.73 -3.84 20.53
CA ILE A 140 -0.44 -3.28 20.09
C ILE A 140 -0.56 -2.68 18.69
N LEU A 141 0.03 -1.50 18.53
CA LEU A 141 0.07 -0.79 17.26
C LEU A 141 0.84 -1.57 16.18
N THR A 142 0.36 -1.47 14.93
CA THR A 142 1.08 -1.93 13.75
C THR A 142 1.58 -0.76 12.92
N GLY A 143 2.83 -0.83 12.49
CA GLY A 143 3.48 0.19 11.68
C GLY A 143 3.25 0.04 10.18
N SER A 144 3.73 1.02 9.43
CA SER A 144 3.84 0.95 7.97
C SER A 144 4.99 1.81 7.47
N ILE A 145 5.66 1.37 6.41
CA ILE A 145 6.62 2.19 5.66
C ILE A 145 5.97 3.37 4.92
N TYR A 146 4.65 3.42 4.87
CA TYR A 146 3.88 4.46 4.23
C TYR A 146 3.24 5.37 5.27
N LYS A 147 2.98 6.62 4.87
CA LYS A 147 2.22 7.60 5.66
C LYS A 147 0.84 7.81 5.06
N ASP A 148 -0.09 6.88 5.30
CA ASP A 148 -1.45 7.02 4.81
C ASP A 148 -2.29 7.91 5.73
N TYR A 149 -2.51 9.16 5.35
CA TYR A 149 -3.28 10.11 6.16
C TYR A 149 -4.74 9.67 6.42
N GLY A 150 -5.33 8.89 5.52
CA GLY A 150 -6.66 8.34 5.70
C GLY A 150 -6.68 7.31 6.82
N LEU A 151 -5.73 6.37 6.82
CA LEU A 151 -5.58 5.36 7.88
C LEU A 151 -5.14 5.98 9.22
N LEU A 152 -4.23 6.95 9.19
CA LEU A 152 -3.79 7.68 10.38
C LEU A 152 -4.98 8.33 11.11
N LYS A 153 -5.86 9.00 10.37
CA LYS A 153 -7.07 9.63 10.92
C LYS A 153 -8.16 8.65 11.35
N THR A 154 -8.11 7.39 10.90
CA THR A 154 -9.17 6.41 11.12
C THR A 154 -8.79 5.26 12.05
N GLY A 155 -7.59 5.28 12.65
CA GLY A 155 -7.21 4.37 13.74
C GLY A 155 -5.89 3.61 13.55
N PHE A 156 -5.04 4.04 12.63
CA PHE A 156 -3.66 3.54 12.51
C PHE A 156 -2.67 4.66 12.84
N PRO A 157 -2.53 5.07 14.12
CA PRO A 157 -1.70 6.22 14.48
C PRO A 157 -0.19 5.96 14.28
N ALA A 158 0.22 4.70 14.12
CA ALA A 158 1.60 4.30 13.82
C ALA A 158 1.91 4.17 12.31
N GLU A 159 1.13 4.81 11.43
CA GLU A 159 1.59 5.03 10.05
C GLU A 159 2.94 5.76 10.06
N ASN A 160 3.85 5.38 9.16
CA ASN A 160 5.23 5.86 9.11
C ASN A 160 6.10 5.49 10.32
N VAL A 161 5.69 4.53 11.16
CA VAL A 161 6.54 3.97 12.22
C VAL A 161 7.12 2.63 11.75
N CYS A 162 8.46 2.57 11.71
CA CYS A 162 9.23 1.47 11.12
C CYS A 162 10.34 0.97 12.05
N ASN A 163 10.06 0.84 13.35
CA ASN A 163 11.03 0.38 14.36
C ASN A 163 10.39 -0.68 15.27
N SER A 164 11.13 -1.17 16.26
CA SER A 164 10.71 -2.25 17.16
C SER A 164 9.61 -1.86 18.18
N SER A 165 9.06 -0.65 18.07
CA SER A 165 7.96 -0.18 18.92
C SER A 165 6.59 -0.72 18.53
N VAL A 166 6.46 -1.28 17.33
CA VAL A 166 5.21 -1.80 16.78
C VAL A 166 5.28 -3.31 16.61
N LEU A 167 4.13 -3.98 16.61
CA LEU A 167 4.05 -5.43 16.47
C LEU A 167 4.66 -5.94 15.16
N LEU A 168 4.44 -5.20 14.07
CA LEU A 168 4.97 -5.46 12.74
C LEU A 168 4.90 -4.19 11.88
N VAL A 169 5.57 -4.18 10.73
CA VAL A 169 5.57 -3.06 9.78
C VAL A 169 5.06 -3.52 8.42
N LYS A 170 4.00 -2.89 7.93
CA LYS A 170 3.40 -3.18 6.61
C LYS A 170 4.22 -2.59 5.46
N THR A 171 4.48 -3.42 4.44
CA THR A 171 5.19 -3.05 3.19
C THR A 171 4.57 -3.72 1.95
N HIS A 172 4.69 -3.04 0.80
CA HIS A 172 4.44 -3.63 -0.53
C HIS A 172 5.73 -3.77 -1.36
N GLU A 173 6.87 -3.35 -0.81
CA GLU A 173 8.17 -3.42 -1.48
C GLU A 173 8.73 -4.85 -1.41
N TRP A 174 9.64 -5.17 -2.33
CA TRP A 174 10.35 -6.44 -2.38
C TRP A 174 11.80 -6.24 -2.80
N GLY A 175 12.62 -7.28 -2.64
CA GLY A 175 14.04 -7.27 -2.96
C GLY A 175 14.97 -6.95 -1.77
N PRO A 176 16.29 -7.09 -1.94
CA PRO A 176 17.26 -7.05 -0.84
C PRO A 176 17.15 -5.82 0.07
N LYS A 177 16.94 -4.64 -0.52
CA LYS A 177 16.78 -3.39 0.24
C LYS A 177 15.51 -3.37 1.10
N ALA A 178 14.42 -3.95 0.59
CA ALA A 178 13.15 -4.01 1.31
C ALA A 178 13.20 -5.03 2.47
N TRP A 179 14.00 -6.09 2.33
CA TRP A 179 14.16 -7.14 3.33
C TRP A 179 15.11 -6.80 4.46
N ALA A 180 16.15 -5.99 4.17
CA ALA A 180 17.25 -5.72 5.09
C ALA A 180 16.84 -5.37 6.55
N PRO A 181 15.73 -4.64 6.81
CA PRO A 181 15.31 -4.33 8.18
C PRO A 181 14.66 -5.48 8.96
N PHE A 182 14.33 -6.59 8.29
CA PHE A 182 13.42 -7.62 8.82
C PHE A 182 14.11 -8.97 9.05
N SER A 183 13.82 -9.63 10.18
CA SER A 183 14.17 -11.04 10.45
C SER A 183 13.00 -11.99 10.30
N LYS A 184 11.77 -11.48 10.47
CA LYS A 184 10.54 -12.23 10.32
C LYS A 184 9.65 -11.57 9.29
N ALA A 185 8.84 -12.36 8.59
CA ALA A 185 7.85 -11.86 7.67
C ALA A 185 6.56 -12.67 7.73
N ILE A 186 5.43 -11.98 7.86
CA ILE A 186 4.12 -12.52 7.51
C ILE A 186 3.88 -12.16 6.04
N LEU A 187 3.82 -13.17 5.19
CA LEU A 187 3.48 -13.02 3.78
C LEU A 187 1.97 -13.29 3.60
N LEU A 188 1.19 -12.22 3.46
CA LEU A 188 -0.26 -12.32 3.25
C LEU A 188 -0.57 -12.44 1.75
N VAL A 189 -1.04 -13.61 1.34
CA VAL A 189 -1.29 -13.96 -0.05
C VAL A 189 -2.79 -14.02 -0.32
N ARG A 190 -3.26 -13.34 -1.36
CA ARG A 190 -4.67 -13.39 -1.80
C ARG A 190 -4.74 -13.81 -3.25
N ASP A 191 -5.82 -14.50 -3.61
CA ASP A 191 -6.15 -14.82 -5.00
C ASP A 191 -5.95 -13.59 -5.90
N PRO A 192 -5.19 -13.72 -7.01
CA PRO A 192 -4.78 -12.58 -7.83
C PRO A 192 -5.97 -11.88 -8.48
N GLU A 193 -7.02 -12.59 -8.89
CA GLU A 193 -8.23 -11.97 -9.44
C GLU A 193 -8.86 -11.05 -8.39
N LYS A 194 -9.08 -11.56 -7.17
CA LYS A 194 -9.66 -10.79 -6.06
C LYS A 194 -8.74 -9.64 -5.61
N ALA A 195 -7.42 -9.82 -5.63
CA ALA A 195 -6.47 -8.81 -5.20
C ALA A 195 -6.35 -7.65 -6.21
N ILE A 196 -6.25 -7.97 -7.51
CA ILE A 196 -6.11 -6.98 -8.59
C ILE A 196 -7.35 -6.10 -8.70
N ILE A 197 -8.55 -6.68 -8.66
CA ILE A 197 -9.78 -5.87 -8.67
C ILE A 197 -9.89 -5.00 -7.41
N ALA A 198 -9.44 -5.50 -6.25
CA ALA A 198 -9.45 -4.74 -5.01
C ALA A 198 -8.47 -3.55 -5.07
N GLU A 199 -7.31 -3.72 -5.70
CA GLU A 199 -6.33 -2.66 -5.92
C GLU A 199 -6.83 -1.63 -6.94
N PHE A 200 -7.45 -2.07 -8.03
CA PHE A 200 -8.06 -1.15 -9.00
C PHE A 200 -9.13 -0.26 -8.38
N ASN A 201 -9.99 -0.87 -7.55
CA ASN A 201 -10.97 -0.16 -6.76
C ASN A 201 -10.32 0.83 -5.78
N ARG A 202 -9.22 0.43 -5.12
CA ARG A 202 -8.48 1.31 -4.20
C ARG A 202 -7.91 2.53 -4.90
N GLN A 203 -7.26 2.34 -6.06
CA GLN A 203 -6.67 3.43 -6.83
C GLN A 203 -7.72 4.36 -7.46
N SER A 204 -8.96 3.88 -7.63
CA SER A 204 -10.02 4.65 -8.28
C SER A 204 -11.01 5.30 -7.32
N GLY A 205 -11.22 4.71 -6.15
CA GLY A 205 -12.24 5.16 -5.17
C GLY A 205 -11.77 5.18 -3.72
N GLY A 206 -10.47 4.98 -3.45
CA GLY A 206 -9.92 4.94 -2.09
C GLY A 206 -10.09 3.60 -1.37
N HIS A 207 -9.63 3.52 -0.12
CA HIS A 207 -9.51 2.26 0.63
C HIS A 207 -10.76 1.38 0.65
N ILE A 208 -11.93 2.00 0.82
CA ILE A 208 -13.22 1.31 0.86
C ILE A 208 -14.11 1.58 -0.35
N GLY A 209 -13.71 2.48 -1.24
CA GLY A 209 -14.49 2.81 -2.42
C GLY A 209 -14.22 1.89 -3.60
N PHE A 210 -14.79 2.25 -4.73
CA PHE A 210 -14.77 1.44 -5.95
C PHE A 210 -14.50 2.28 -7.18
N ALA A 211 -13.96 1.65 -8.22
CA ALA A 211 -13.87 2.25 -9.54
C ALA A 211 -15.26 2.42 -10.15
N SER A 212 -15.51 3.52 -10.87
CA SER A 212 -16.72 3.62 -11.69
C SER A 212 -16.66 2.61 -12.85
N PRO A 213 -17.80 2.12 -13.35
CA PRO A 213 -17.85 1.25 -14.53
C PRO A 213 -17.04 1.77 -15.73
N ASP A 214 -17.01 3.09 -15.94
CA ASP A 214 -16.29 3.72 -17.05
C ASP A 214 -14.77 3.55 -16.98
N ARG A 215 -14.22 3.38 -15.77
CA ARG A 215 -12.78 3.14 -15.59
C ARG A 215 -12.34 1.82 -16.21
N TYR A 216 -13.20 0.80 -16.19
CA TYR A 216 -12.95 -0.48 -16.82
C TYR A 216 -13.03 -0.40 -18.35
N ARG A 217 -13.93 0.46 -18.87
CA ARG A 217 -14.12 0.66 -20.32
C ARG A 217 -13.15 1.67 -20.94
N ARG A 218 -12.38 2.39 -20.13
CA ARG A 218 -11.42 3.41 -20.59
C ARG A 218 -10.51 2.87 -21.69
N THR A 219 -10.37 3.64 -22.75
CA THR A 219 -9.55 3.27 -23.93
C THR A 219 -9.99 1.93 -24.53
N LYS A 220 -11.32 1.72 -24.64
CA LYS A 220 -11.92 0.46 -25.12
C LYS A 220 -11.43 -0.77 -24.33
N GLY A 221 -11.24 -0.63 -23.02
CA GLY A 221 -10.77 -1.70 -22.13
C GLY A 221 -9.26 -1.93 -22.10
N LYS A 222 -8.47 -1.29 -22.99
CA LYS A 222 -7.00 -1.45 -23.02
C LYS A 222 -6.32 -1.04 -21.72
N TYR A 223 -6.84 -0.01 -21.04
CA TYR A 223 -6.29 0.41 -19.75
C TYR A 223 -6.43 -0.68 -18.68
N TRP A 224 -7.61 -1.31 -18.62
CA TRP A 224 -7.86 -2.41 -17.70
C TRP A 224 -7.01 -3.64 -18.04
N GLN A 225 -6.91 -4.00 -19.32
CA GLN A 225 -6.05 -5.10 -19.79
C GLN A 225 -4.59 -4.91 -19.35
N GLN A 226 -4.02 -3.73 -19.62
CA GLN A 226 -2.65 -3.41 -19.20
C GLN A 226 -2.51 -3.42 -17.68
N PHE A 227 -3.52 -2.91 -16.97
CA PHE A 227 -3.53 -2.92 -15.51
C PHE A 227 -3.47 -4.35 -14.97
N VAL A 228 -4.32 -5.26 -15.46
CA VAL A 228 -4.33 -6.67 -15.04
C VAL A 228 -2.99 -7.34 -15.29
N SER A 229 -2.44 -7.23 -16.51
CA SER A 229 -1.15 -7.84 -16.86
C SER A 229 -0.01 -7.32 -15.97
N ASN A 230 0.10 -5.99 -15.81
CA ASN A 230 1.13 -5.38 -14.96
C ASN A 230 0.99 -5.79 -13.50
N LYS A 231 -0.24 -5.77 -12.98
CA LYS A 231 -0.50 -6.12 -11.58
C LYS A 231 -0.34 -7.60 -11.30
N LEU A 232 -0.63 -8.48 -12.26
CA LEU A 232 -0.39 -9.91 -12.14
C LEU A 232 1.10 -10.22 -12.05
N LYS A 233 1.93 -9.60 -12.91
CA LYS A 233 3.40 -9.71 -12.81
C LYS A 233 3.92 -9.20 -11.47
N GLY A 234 3.40 -8.07 -11.00
CA GLY A 234 3.74 -7.52 -9.68
C GLY A 234 3.33 -8.42 -8.53
N TRP A 235 2.14 -9.03 -8.59
CA TRP A 235 1.64 -10.00 -7.61
C TRP A 235 2.52 -11.24 -7.54
N GLU A 236 2.85 -11.84 -8.70
CA GLU A 236 3.75 -13.00 -8.77
C GLU A 236 5.13 -12.65 -8.21
N THR A 237 5.72 -11.56 -8.68
CA THR A 237 7.05 -11.10 -8.26
C THR A 237 7.09 -10.89 -6.74
N MET A 238 6.12 -10.15 -6.20
CA MET A 238 6.09 -9.80 -4.79
C MET A 238 5.94 -11.05 -3.90
N ASN A 239 5.03 -11.97 -4.22
CA ASN A 239 4.85 -13.19 -3.43
C ASN A 239 6.08 -14.11 -3.50
N LEU A 240 6.62 -14.36 -4.70
CA LEU A 240 7.76 -15.27 -4.85
C LEU A 240 9.05 -14.68 -4.30
N SER A 241 9.26 -13.37 -4.47
CA SER A 241 10.43 -12.67 -3.97
C SER A 241 10.50 -12.75 -2.44
N TRP A 242 9.38 -12.53 -1.73
CA TRP A 242 9.35 -12.74 -0.28
C TRP A 242 9.43 -14.22 0.10
N ALA A 243 8.73 -15.11 -0.59
CA ALA A 243 8.68 -16.51 -0.20
C ALA A 243 9.99 -17.28 -0.39
N ARG A 244 10.78 -16.91 -1.39
CA ARG A 244 11.97 -17.67 -1.81
C ARG A 244 13.29 -16.99 -1.50
N ASN A 245 13.32 -15.66 -1.56
CA ASN A 245 14.57 -14.91 -1.51
C ASN A 245 14.78 -14.21 -0.17
N PHE A 246 13.73 -14.04 0.64
CA PHE A 246 13.88 -13.59 2.02
C PHE A 246 14.49 -14.73 2.84
N THR A 247 15.58 -14.45 3.56
CA THR A 247 16.33 -15.45 4.34
C THR A 247 15.88 -15.55 5.80
N GLY A 248 15.03 -14.61 6.26
CA GLY A 248 14.44 -14.65 7.58
C GLY A 248 13.29 -15.64 7.72
N SER A 249 12.76 -15.80 8.93
CA SER A 249 11.61 -16.68 9.17
C SER A 249 10.36 -16.13 8.49
N ILE A 250 9.60 -16.99 7.83
CA ILE A 250 8.41 -16.58 7.09
C ILE A 250 7.18 -17.39 7.49
N LYS A 251 6.07 -16.70 7.74
CA LYS A 251 4.73 -17.29 7.87
C LYS A 251 3.89 -16.86 6.69
N VAL A 252 3.56 -17.82 5.83
CA VAL A 252 2.58 -17.61 4.76
C VAL A 252 1.18 -17.67 5.35
N VAL A 253 0.35 -16.68 5.00
CA VAL A 253 -1.06 -16.59 5.40
C VAL A 253 -1.87 -16.38 4.13
N PHE A 254 -2.77 -17.31 3.83
CA PHE A 254 -3.70 -17.13 2.72
C PHE A 254 -4.93 -16.37 3.19
N TYR A 255 -5.30 -15.32 2.46
CA TYR A 255 -6.44 -14.47 2.79
C TYR A 255 -7.75 -15.24 2.89
N ASP A 256 -7.95 -16.23 2.02
CA ASP A 256 -9.19 -17.02 2.03
C ASP A 256 -9.30 -17.87 3.31
N ASP A 257 -8.19 -18.39 3.84
CA ASP A 257 -8.15 -19.12 5.12
C ASP A 257 -8.38 -18.15 6.30
N LEU A 258 -7.77 -16.96 6.26
CA LEU A 258 -7.99 -15.90 7.25
C LEU A 258 -9.46 -15.45 7.31
N VAL A 259 -10.16 -15.45 6.17
CA VAL A 259 -11.61 -15.20 6.12
C VAL A 259 -12.41 -16.38 6.65
N HIS A 260 -12.04 -17.61 6.27
CA HIS A 260 -12.78 -18.81 6.61
C HIS A 260 -12.70 -19.13 8.12
N ASN A 261 -11.49 -19.11 8.69
CA ASN A 261 -11.26 -19.37 10.10
C ASN A 261 -10.30 -18.33 10.71
N THR A 262 -10.84 -17.13 10.92
CA THR A 262 -10.07 -15.98 11.43
C THR A 262 -9.39 -16.26 12.77
N GLU A 263 -10.05 -16.97 13.69
CA GLU A 263 -9.47 -17.25 15.00
C GLU A 263 -8.25 -18.16 14.90
N ARG A 264 -8.36 -19.27 14.16
CA ARG A 264 -7.23 -20.19 13.95
C ARG A 264 -6.04 -19.48 13.33
N GLU A 265 -6.25 -18.71 12.26
CA GLU A 265 -5.16 -17.99 11.59
C GLU A 265 -4.54 -16.92 12.49
N LEU A 266 -5.33 -16.20 13.29
CA LEU A 266 -4.78 -15.24 14.25
C LEU A 266 -3.94 -15.93 15.33
N ARG A 267 -4.36 -17.08 15.85
CA ARG A 267 -3.57 -17.85 16.82
C ARG A 267 -2.22 -18.27 16.22
N GLN A 268 -2.23 -18.82 15.00
CA GLN A 268 -1.00 -19.20 14.31
C GLN A 268 -0.07 -18.02 14.00
N ILE A 269 -0.64 -16.86 13.68
CA ILE A 269 0.14 -15.65 13.44
C ILE A 269 0.77 -15.17 14.74
N LEU A 270 0.01 -15.12 15.85
CA LEU A 270 0.52 -14.67 17.14
C LEU A 270 1.59 -15.63 17.70
N ASP A 271 1.41 -16.93 17.50
CA ASP A 271 2.41 -17.96 17.79
C ASP A 271 3.71 -17.73 17.01
N PHE A 272 3.63 -17.53 15.69
CA PHE A 272 4.81 -17.17 14.87
C PHE A 272 5.50 -15.87 15.30
N LEU A 273 4.72 -14.90 15.79
CA LEU A 273 5.21 -13.63 16.31
C LEU A 273 5.81 -13.75 17.72
N ASP A 274 5.75 -14.93 18.35
CA ASP A 274 6.07 -15.14 19.77
C ASP A 274 5.30 -14.18 20.70
N TYR A 275 4.07 -13.80 20.32
CA TYR A 275 3.25 -12.86 21.08
C TYR A 275 2.18 -13.61 21.91
N PRO A 276 2.11 -13.38 23.23
CA PRO A 276 1.20 -14.12 24.10
C PRO A 276 -0.27 -13.84 23.75
N ILE A 277 -1.05 -14.91 23.67
CA ILE A 277 -2.48 -14.83 23.35
C ILE A 277 -3.27 -14.50 24.63
N ASN A 278 -3.93 -13.35 24.63
CA ASN A 278 -4.94 -13.04 25.64
C ASN A 278 -6.32 -13.49 25.14
N GLU A 279 -6.85 -14.56 25.73
CA GLU A 279 -8.11 -15.17 25.29
C GLU A 279 -9.31 -14.21 25.31
N ALA A 280 -9.38 -13.30 26.28
CA ALA A 280 -10.47 -12.32 26.35
C ALA A 280 -10.38 -11.28 25.21
N LEU A 281 -9.17 -10.79 24.91
CA LEU A 281 -8.96 -9.88 23.78
C LEU A 281 -9.17 -10.57 22.44
N LEU A 282 -8.68 -11.80 22.29
CA LEU A 282 -8.88 -12.57 21.06
C LEU A 282 -10.38 -12.79 20.81
N ARG A 283 -11.15 -13.21 21.83
CA ARG A 283 -12.62 -13.32 21.70
C ARG A 283 -13.26 -12.00 21.28
N CYS A 284 -12.87 -10.87 21.88
CA CYS A 284 -13.35 -9.57 21.46
C CYS A 284 -13.00 -9.24 20.00
N ALA A 285 -11.76 -9.53 19.58
CA ALA A 285 -11.29 -9.34 18.22
C ALA A 285 -12.12 -10.13 17.21
N ILE A 286 -12.45 -11.39 17.53
CA ILE A 286 -13.31 -12.25 16.71
C ILE A 286 -14.73 -11.70 16.63
N MET A 287 -15.33 -11.28 17.74
CA MET A 287 -16.66 -10.64 17.74
C MET A 287 -16.71 -9.37 16.87
N ARG A 288 -15.58 -8.65 16.75
CA ARG A 288 -15.49 -7.38 16.01
C ARG A 288 -14.77 -7.50 14.67
N LYS A 289 -14.52 -8.72 14.19
CA LYS A 289 -13.60 -8.97 13.07
C LYS A 289 -13.93 -8.21 11.78
N GLU A 290 -15.19 -7.88 11.51
CA GLU A 290 -15.57 -7.19 10.26
C GLU A 290 -14.94 -5.79 10.12
N GLY A 291 -14.86 -5.04 11.23
CA GLY A 291 -14.31 -3.68 11.24
C GLY A 291 -14.97 -2.74 10.22
N ILE A 292 -14.23 -1.69 9.82
CA ILE A 292 -14.69 -0.69 8.83
C ILE A 292 -13.91 -0.73 7.51
N PHE A 293 -12.84 -1.52 7.44
CA PHE A 293 -11.91 -1.54 6.30
C PHE A 293 -12.17 -2.69 5.34
N ARG A 294 -13.05 -3.63 5.70
CA ARG A 294 -13.47 -4.67 4.78
C ARG A 294 -14.50 -4.10 3.82
N ARG A 295 -14.08 -3.89 2.58
CA ARG A 295 -14.98 -3.43 1.51
C ARG A 295 -16.12 -4.42 1.33
N LYS A 296 -17.36 -3.93 1.39
CA LYS A 296 -18.55 -4.74 1.06
C LYS A 296 -18.44 -5.24 -0.39
N LYS A 297 -18.94 -6.43 -0.71
CA LYS A 297 -18.96 -6.87 -2.10
C LYS A 297 -19.91 -5.97 -2.90
N ARG A 298 -19.45 -5.47 -4.04
CA ARG A 298 -20.30 -4.79 -5.02
C ARG A 298 -20.32 -5.63 -6.28
N LEU A 299 -21.52 -6.02 -6.69
CA LEU A 299 -21.73 -6.70 -7.95
C LEU A 299 -21.61 -5.65 -9.06
N LEU A 300 -20.67 -5.87 -9.98
CA LEU A 300 -20.65 -5.15 -11.24
C LEU A 300 -21.73 -5.78 -12.14
N SER A 301 -22.40 -4.97 -12.96
CA SER A 301 -23.36 -5.47 -13.95
C SER A 301 -22.69 -6.18 -15.13
N PHE A 302 -21.37 -6.24 -15.15
CA PHE A 302 -20.54 -6.90 -16.16
C PHE A 302 -19.34 -7.57 -15.49
N ASP A 303 -18.82 -8.63 -16.10
CA ASP A 303 -17.54 -9.19 -15.70
C ASP A 303 -16.40 -8.32 -16.27
N PRO A 304 -15.54 -7.73 -15.43
CA PRO A 304 -14.41 -6.96 -15.93
C PRO A 304 -13.33 -7.86 -16.56
N TYR A 305 -13.26 -9.14 -16.25
CA TYR A 305 -12.22 -10.03 -16.76
C TYR A 305 -12.67 -10.73 -18.05
N THR A 306 -11.78 -10.77 -19.04
CA THR A 306 -11.96 -11.63 -20.23
C THR A 306 -11.50 -13.05 -19.92
N ASP A 307 -11.92 -14.03 -20.73
CA ASP A 307 -11.48 -15.43 -20.57
C ASP A 307 -9.96 -15.58 -20.66
N ALA A 308 -9.32 -14.83 -21.57
CA ALA A 308 -7.87 -14.81 -21.70
C ALA A 308 -7.19 -14.31 -20.41
N MET A 309 -7.74 -13.27 -19.76
CA MET A 309 -7.22 -12.82 -18.46
C MET A 309 -7.40 -13.88 -17.38
N ARG A 310 -8.58 -14.53 -17.32
CA ARG A 310 -8.85 -15.59 -16.33
C ARG A 310 -7.89 -16.76 -16.51
N ALA A 311 -7.59 -17.15 -17.75
CA ALA A 311 -6.62 -18.19 -18.05
C ALA A 311 -5.22 -17.83 -17.56
N GLU A 312 -4.77 -16.59 -17.79
CA GLU A 312 -3.46 -16.11 -17.32
C GLU A 312 -3.41 -16.03 -15.78
N LEU A 313 -4.43 -15.45 -15.16
CA LEU A 313 -4.59 -15.35 -13.71
C LEU A 313 -4.56 -16.73 -13.05
N GLY A 314 -5.36 -17.67 -13.56
CA GLY A 314 -5.43 -19.03 -13.05
C GLY A 314 -4.11 -19.80 -13.21
N THR A 315 -3.40 -19.60 -14.33
CA THR A 315 -2.08 -20.21 -14.55
C THR A 315 -1.06 -19.69 -13.53
N ARG A 316 -0.97 -18.36 -13.36
CA ARG A 316 -0.04 -17.76 -12.38
C ARG A 316 -0.42 -18.09 -10.94
N ARG A 317 -1.72 -18.14 -10.61
CA ARG A 317 -2.19 -18.57 -9.29
C ARG A 317 -1.71 -19.98 -8.98
N ARG A 318 -1.96 -20.95 -9.86
CA ARG A 318 -1.55 -22.36 -9.68
C ARG A 318 -0.05 -22.48 -9.44
N ILE A 319 0.76 -21.79 -10.24
CA ILE A 319 2.22 -21.78 -10.08
C ILE A 319 2.59 -21.24 -8.69
N VAL A 320 2.15 -20.03 -8.34
CA VAL A 320 2.54 -19.40 -7.07
C VAL A 320 2.02 -20.22 -5.88
N TYR A 321 0.77 -20.69 -5.91
CA TYR A 321 0.18 -21.46 -4.81
C TYR A 321 0.90 -22.78 -4.58
N SER A 322 1.19 -23.52 -5.66
CA SER A 322 1.98 -24.76 -5.57
C SER A 322 3.35 -24.50 -4.93
N LEU A 323 4.03 -23.43 -5.31
CA LEU A 323 5.34 -23.06 -4.75
C LEU A 323 5.27 -22.59 -3.29
N LEU A 324 4.10 -22.16 -2.84
CA LEU A 324 3.81 -21.80 -1.45
C LEU A 324 3.22 -22.97 -0.65
N GLY A 325 3.17 -24.17 -1.23
CA GLY A 325 2.64 -25.37 -0.56
C GLY A 325 1.11 -25.43 -0.47
N ARG A 326 0.38 -24.64 -1.27
CA ARG A 326 -1.08 -24.70 -1.37
C ARG A 326 -1.49 -25.47 -2.62
N GLN A 327 -2.31 -26.51 -2.44
CA GLN A 327 -3.01 -27.17 -3.54
C GLN A 327 -4.32 -26.41 -3.83
N ASP A 328 -4.62 -26.27 -5.11
CA ASP A 328 -5.76 -25.48 -5.64
C ASP A 328 -7.11 -26.17 -5.37
#